data_AF-A0A940NWZ3-F1
#
_entry.id   AF-A0A940NWZ3-F1
#
_cell.length_a   1.000
_cell.length_b   1.000
_cell.length_c   1.000
_cell.angle_alpha   90.00
_cell.angle_beta   90.00
_cell.angle_gamma   90.00
#
_symmetry.space_group_name_H-M   'P 1'
#
loop_
_entity.id
_entity.type
_entity.pdbx_description
1 polymer ?
#
loop_
_entity_poly.entity_id
_entity_poly.type
_entity_poly.pdbx_seq_one_letter_code
_entity_poly.pdbx_strand_id
1 'polypeptide(L)' 'MQNNARGYTEEATTALKQAVENLQAAIRTVEQEDNRGLLQESLQSVEMAYKQKSNIAMF' A
#
# COMPACT_ATOMS: atom_id res chain seq x y z
N MET A 1 2.81 9.84 -26.86
CA MET A 1 3.55 9.14 -25.78
C MET A 1 2.74 9.13 -24.48
N GLN A 2 1.51 8.56 -24.48
CA GLN A 2 0.62 8.55 -23.31
C GLN A 2 0.48 7.18 -22.63
N ASN A 3 1.01 6.11 -23.23
CA ASN A 3 0.83 4.73 -22.74
C ASN A 3 1.70 4.38 -21.52
N ASN A 4 2.74 5.17 -21.23
CA ASN A 4 3.69 4.83 -20.17
C ASN A 4 3.11 5.14 -18.78
N ALA A 5 2.33 6.22 -18.65
CA ALA A 5 1.78 6.63 -17.36
C ALA A 5 0.75 5.63 -16.79
N ARG A 6 -0.03 4.98 -17.67
CA ARG A 6 -1.04 3.98 -17.29
C ARG A 6 -0.41 2.70 -16.72
N GLY A 7 0.64 2.19 -17.36
CA GLY A 7 1.41 1.04 -16.85
C GLY A 7 2.05 1.33 -15.50
N TYR A 8 2.66 2.51 -15.33
CA TYR A 8 3.21 2.93 -14.03
C TYR A 8 2.14 3.08 -12.94
N THR A 9 0.91 3.49 -13.28
CA THR A 9 -0.19 3.53 -12.30
C THR A 9 -0.71 2.14 -11.94
N GLU A 10 -0.81 1.21 -12.88
CA GLU A 10 -1.27 -0.17 -12.61
C GLU A 10 -0.24 -0.97 -11.81
N GLU A 11 1.04 -0.87 -12.19
CA GLU A 11 2.14 -1.49 -11.42
C GLU A 11 2.25 -0.90 -10.02
N ALA A 12 2.14 0.43 -9.88
CA ALA A 12 2.15 1.07 -8.56
C ALA A 12 0.96 0.64 -7.70
N THR A 13 -0.24 0.51 -8.29
CA THR A 13 -1.45 0.07 -7.59
C THR A 13 -1.31 -1.38 -7.12
N THR A 14 -0.75 -2.24 -7.98
CA THR A 14 -0.48 -3.65 -7.67
C THR A 14 0.58 -3.79 -6.57
N ALA A 15 1.67 -3.02 -6.66
CA ALA A 15 2.74 -3.00 -5.65
C ALA A 15 2.24 -2.49 -4.29
N LEU A 16 1.39 -1.46 -4.27
CA LEU A 16 0.78 -0.94 -3.05
C LEU A 16 -0.17 -1.97 -2.42
N LYS A 17 -0.97 -2.66 -3.23
CA LYS A 17 -1.85 -3.74 -2.74
C LYS A 17 -1.04 -4.90 -2.14
N GLN A 18 0.03 -5.31 -2.82
CA GLN A 18 0.94 -6.36 -2.32
C GLN A 18 1.60 -5.94 -0.99
N ALA A 19 1.99 -4.68 -0.87
CA ALA A 19 2.57 -4.14 0.37
C ALA A 19 1.55 -4.16 1.53
N VAL A 20 0.29 -3.81 1.29
CA VAL A 20 -0.80 -3.93 2.27
C VAL A 20 -0.96 -5.38 2.74
N GLU A 21 -1.03 -6.33 1.82
CA GLU A 21 -1.20 -7.75 2.15
C GLU A 21 -0.01 -8.30 2.95
N ASN A 22 1.22 -7.93 2.58
CA ASN A 22 2.43 -8.32 3.30
C ASN A 22 2.48 -7.75 4.72
N LEU A 23 2.09 -6.47 4.88
CA LEU A 23 2.03 -5.82 6.19
C LEU A 23 0.95 -6.44 7.08
N GLN A 24 -0.22 -6.76 6.53
CA GLN A 24 -1.28 -7.47 7.26
C GLN A 24 -0.86 -8.87 7.69
N ALA A 25 -0.13 -9.60 6.84
CA ALA A 25 0.43 -10.90 7.19
C ALA A 25 1.46 -10.76 8.32
N ALA A 26 2.39 -9.80 8.20
CA ALA A 26 3.39 -9.52 9.24
C ALA A 26 2.75 -9.17 10.59
N ILE A 27 1.70 -8.34 10.61
CA ILE A 27 0.95 -8.00 11.84
C ILE A 27 0.37 -9.24 12.54
N ARG A 28 -0.04 -10.26 11.77
CA ARG A 28 -0.61 -11.50 12.31
C ARG A 28 0.45 -12.45 12.86
N THR A 29 1.68 -12.38 12.36
CA THR A 29 2.77 -13.29 12.76
C THR A 29 3.67 -12.68 13.84
N VAL A 30 3.64 -11.37 14.03
CA VAL A 30 4.45 -10.68 15.01
C VAL A 30 3.82 -10.77 16.41
N GLU A 31 4.52 -11.44 17.32
CA GLU A 31 4.13 -11.58 18.74
C GLU A 31 4.53 -10.36 19.60
N GLN A 32 5.50 -9.55 19.15
CA GLN A 32 5.91 -8.33 19.87
C GLN A 32 5.01 -7.14 19.52
N GLU A 33 4.33 -6.59 20.53
CA GLU A 33 3.39 -5.48 20.37
C GLU A 33 4.04 -4.21 19.78
N ASP A 34 5.30 -3.91 20.12
CA ASP A 34 6.03 -2.76 19.56
C ASP A 34 6.23 -2.88 18.05
N ASN A 35 6.60 -4.07 17.56
CA ASN A 35 6.75 -4.33 16.14
C ASN A 35 5.39 -4.31 15.42
N ARG A 36 4.33 -4.72 16.12
CA ARG A 36 2.96 -4.67 15.61
C ARG A 36 2.48 -3.22 15.43
N GLY A 37 2.85 -2.31 16.33
CA GLY A 37 2.59 -0.88 16.21
C GLY A 37 3.27 -0.25 14.97
N LEU A 38 4.56 -0.53 14.77
CA LEU A 38 5.31 -0.06 13.59
C LEU A 38 4.74 -0.59 12.27
N LEU A 39 4.29 -1.85 12.26
CA LEU A 39 3.64 -2.45 11.09
C LEU A 39 2.26 -1.85 10.82
N GLN A 40 1.49 -1.51 11.86
CA GLN A 40 0.22 -0.80 11.72
C GLN A 40 0.40 0.61 11.17
N GLU A 41 1.40 1.35 11.66
CA GLU A 41 1.71 2.70 11.15
C GLU A 41 2.15 2.65 9.68
N SER A 42 2.96 1.65 9.32
CA SER A 42 3.34 1.37 7.94
C SER A 42 2.14 1.01 7.07
N LEU A 43 1.22 0.17 7.58
CA LEU A 43 -0.01 -0.22 6.88
C LEU A 43 -0.88 1.02 6.59
N GLN A 44 -1.06 1.87 7.59
CA GLN A 44 -1.87 3.09 7.47
C GLN A 44 -1.29 4.06 6.43
N SER A 45 0.04 4.17 6.38
CA SER A 45 0.76 5.01 5.40
C SER A 45 0.58 4.49 3.98
N VAL A 46 0.69 3.16 3.78
CA VAL A 46 0.49 2.52 2.47
C VAL A 46 -0.96 2.61 2.02
N GLU A 47 -1.92 2.43 2.93
CA GLU A 47 -3.35 2.61 2.64
C GLU A 47 -3.66 4.05 2.24
N MET A 48 -3.09 5.05 2.93
CA MET A 48 -3.24 6.45 2.55
C MET A 48 -2.67 6.72 1.15
N ALA A 49 -1.48 6.22 0.83
CA ALA A 49 -0.88 6.36 -0.50
C ALA A 49 -1.72 5.70 -1.60
N TYR A 50 -2.28 4.52 -1.31
CA TYR A 50 -3.19 3.81 -2.21
C TYR A 50 -4.48 4.59 -2.45
N LYS A 51 -5.10 5.12 -1.38
CA LYS A 51 -6.33 5.91 -1.45
C LYS A 51 -6.11 7.22 -2.20
N GLN A 52 -4.96 7.85 -2.01
CA GLN A 52 -4.58 9.07 -2.71
C GLN A 52 -4.37 8.82 -4.21
N LYS A 53 -3.71 7.72 -4.60
CA LYS A 53 -3.60 7.28 -6.00
C LYS A 53 -4.95 6.97 -6.64
N SER A 54 -5.87 6.34 -5.91
CA SER A 54 -7.22 6.03 -6.38
C SER A 54 -8.09 7.28 -6.59
N ASN A 55 -7.97 8.29 -5.71
CA ASN A 55 -8.69 9.56 -5.85
C ASN A 55 -8.20 10.44 -7.02
N ILE A 56 -6.93 10.31 -7.42
CA ILE A 56 -6.39 11.06 -8.57
C ILE A 56 -6.97 10.54 -9.91
N ALA A 57 -7.51 9.30 -9.95
CA ALA A 57 -8.10 8.72 -11.15
C ALA A 57 -9.58 9.14 -11.40
N MET A 58 -10.17 9.99 -10.54
CA MET A 58 -11.59 10.40 -10.63
C MET A 58 -11.81 11.85 -11.12
N PHE A 59 -10.79 12.51 -11.66
CA PHE A 59 -10.89 13.77 -12.40
C PHE A 59 -10.43 13.58 -13.84
#